data_AF-A0A4R5MFD3-F1
#
_entry.id   AF-A0A4R5MFD3-F1
#
_cell.length_a   1.000
_cell.length_b   1.000
_cell.length_c   1.000
_cell.angle_alpha   90.00
_cell.angle_beta   90.00
_cell.angle_gamma   90.00
#
_symmetry.space_group_name_H-M   'P 1'
#
loop_
_entity.id
_entity.type
_entity.pdbx_description
1 polymer ?
#
loop_
_entity_poly.entity_id
_entity_poly.type
_entity_poly.pdbx_seq_one_letter_code
_entity_poly.pdbx_strand_id
1 'polypeptide(L)' 'MAGVSAKIVAKLLGVHEVTVWTMTKRGALPAPVKIGGNTRWNVGALRKLLTGAA' A
#
# COMPACT_ATOMS: atom_id res chain seq x y z
N MET A 1 -11.86 -8.70 5.82
CA MET A 1 -11.14 -7.58 5.17
C MET A 1 -9.67 -7.95 4.98
N ALA A 2 -9.22 -8.13 3.73
CA ALA A 2 -7.82 -8.43 3.43
C ALA A 2 -7.00 -7.13 3.39
N GLY A 3 -6.32 -6.81 4.51
CA GLY A 3 -5.36 -5.72 4.60
C GLY A 3 -3.94 -6.27 4.49
N VAL A 4 -3.12 -5.70 3.61
CA VAL A 4 -1.73 -6.12 3.38
C VAL A 4 -0.74 -5.22 4.11
N SER A 5 0.35 -5.80 4.59
CA SER A 5 1.45 -5.08 5.24
C SER A 5 2.38 -4.41 4.22
N ALA A 6 3.18 -3.44 4.67
CA ALA A 6 4.14 -2.69 3.84
C ALA A 6 5.03 -3.62 3.00
N LYS A 7 5.48 -4.74 3.56
CA LYS A 7 6.25 -5.79 2.86
C LYS A 7 5.54 -6.39 1.65
N ILE A 8 4.24 -6.64 1.75
CA ILE A 8 3.46 -7.17 0.62
C ILE A 8 3.25 -6.06 -0.42
N VAL A 9 2.97 -4.84 0.02
CA VAL A 9 2.84 -3.67 -0.87
C VAL A 9 4.13 -3.43 -1.66
N ALA A 10 5.28 -3.51 -0.98
CA ALA A 10 6.61 -3.45 -1.56
C ALA A 10 6.80 -4.51 -2.65
N LYS A 11 6.47 -5.78 -2.36
CA LYS A 11 6.52 -6.86 -3.35
C LYS A 11 5.58 -6.64 -4.54
N LEU A 12 4.37 -6.16 -4.31
CA LEU A 12 3.39 -5.89 -5.38
C LEU A 12 3.86 -4.79 -6.34
N LEU A 13 4.54 -3.78 -5.80
CA LEU A 13 5.09 -2.66 -6.56
C LEU A 13 6.50 -2.93 -7.10
N GLY A 14 7.17 -4.01 -6.66
CA GLY A 14 8.57 -4.27 -6.97
C GLY A 14 9.55 -3.26 -6.35
N VAL A 15 9.14 -2.57 -5.27
CA VAL A 15 9.95 -1.53 -4.62
C VAL A 15 10.35 -1.95 -3.20
N HIS A 16 11.30 -1.24 -2.61
CA HIS A 16 11.69 -1.45 -1.22
C HIS A 16 10.60 -0.94 -0.25
N GLU A 17 10.49 -1.52 0.95
CA GLU A 17 9.51 -1.10 1.97
C GLU A 17 9.64 0.39 2.34
N VAL A 18 10.87 0.92 2.34
CA VAL A 18 11.14 2.34 2.57
C VAL A 18 10.49 3.21 1.48
N THR A 19 10.53 2.78 0.22
CA THR A 19 9.88 3.47 -0.90
C THR A 19 8.36 3.50 -0.72
N VAL A 20 7.76 2.42 -0.21
CA VAL A 20 6.32 2.37 0.11
C VAL A 20 5.95 3.48 1.11
N TRP A 21 6.74 3.66 2.17
CA TRP A 21 6.50 4.72 3.14
C TRP A 21 6.66 6.11 2.54
N THR A 22 7.66 6.32 1.69
CA THR A 22 7.87 7.59 0.98
C THR A 22 6.72 7.90 0.02
N MET A 23 6.26 6.92 -0.75
CA MET A 23 5.11 7.04 -1.65
C MET A 23 3.81 7.31 -0.88
N THR A 24 3.65 6.67 0.27
CA THR A 24 2.52 6.92 1.18
C THR A 24 2.55 8.36 1.70
N LYS A 25 3.71 8.85 2.15
CA LYS A 25 3.87 10.26 2.56
C LYS A 25 3.65 11.25 1.42
N ARG A 26 4.03 10.88 0.19
CA ARG A 26 3.79 11.68 -1.03
C ARG A 26 2.33 11.63 -1.51
N GLY A 27 1.48 10.79 -0.93
CA GLY A 27 0.08 10.61 -1.38
C GLY A 27 -0.09 9.78 -2.64
N ALA A 28 0.97 9.12 -3.12
CA ALA A 28 0.90 8.22 -4.28
C ALA A 28 0.29 6.85 -3.94
N LEU A 29 0.23 6.50 -2.65
CA LEU A 29 -0.39 5.27 -2.16
C LEU A 29 -1.63 5.58 -1.32
N PRO A 30 -2.60 4.64 -1.25
CA PRO A 30 -3.82 4.87 -0.51
C PRO A 30 -3.52 5.01 0.98
N ALA A 31 -4.39 5.75 1.68
CA ALA A 31 -4.20 6.06 3.09
C ALA A 31 -4.03 4.77 3.91
N PRO A 32 -2.95 4.66 4.70
CA PRO A 32 -2.71 3.50 5.54
C PRO A 32 -3.82 3.36 6.60
N VAL A 33 -4.33 2.16 6.78
CA VAL A 33 -5.31 1.83 7.82
C VAL A 33 -4.58 1.18 9.00
N LYS A 34 -4.75 1.75 10.20
CA LYS A 34 -4.14 1.20 11.42
C LYS A 34 -5.05 0.10 11.96
N ILE A 35 -4.59 -1.14 11.94
CA ILE A 35 -5.31 -2.32 12.43
C ILE A 35 -4.46 -2.97 13.52
N GLY A 36 -4.90 -2.90 14.78
CA GLY A 36 -4.26 -3.57 15.90
C GLY A 36 -2.79 -3.18 16.11
N GLY A 37 -2.46 -1.90 15.98
CA GLY A 37 -1.09 -1.38 16.11
C GLY A 37 -0.23 -1.47 14.85
N ASN A 38 -0.65 -2.25 13.85
CA ASN A 38 0.04 -2.35 12.57
C ASN A 38 -0.63 -1.55 11.47
N THR A 39 0.19 -0.88 10.68
CA THR A 39 -0.25 -0.17 9.49
C THR A 39 -0.45 -1.16 8.33
N ARG A 40 -1.64 -1.17 7.75
CA ARG A 40 -2.02 -2.03 6.64
C ARG A 40 -2.68 -1.23 5.52
N TRP A 41 -2.48 -1.66 4.29
CA TRP A 41 -3.14 -1.09 3.12
C TRP A 41 -4.25 -2.02 2.65
N ASN A 42 -5.35 -1.44 2.21
CA ASN A 42 -6.44 -2.22 1.62
C ASN A 42 -6.02 -2.69 0.22
N VAL A 43 -6.06 -4.00 -0.02
CA VAL A 43 -5.70 -4.58 -1.32
C VAL A 43 -6.62 -4.08 -2.43
N GLY A 44 -7.91 -3.87 -2.15
CA GLY A 44 -8.87 -3.36 -3.13
C GLY A 44 -8.55 -1.93 -3.57
N ALA A 45 -8.15 -1.06 -2.62
CA ALA A 45 -7.73 0.30 -2.94
C ALA A 45 -6.41 0.33 -3.72
N LEU A 46 -5.42 -0.48 -3.31
CA LEU A 46 -4.16 -0.64 -4.03
C LEU A 46 -4.39 -1.17 -5.44
N ARG A 47 -5.21 -2.21 -5.59
CA ARG A 47 -5.54 -2.78 -6.90
C ARG A 47 -6.28 -1.77 -7.77
N LYS A 48 -7.18 -0.95 -7.23
CA LYS A 48 -7.86 0.09 -8.00
C LYS A 48 -6.89 1.19 -8.50
N LEU A 49 -5.88 1.54 -7.72
CA LEU A 49 -4.80 2.46 -8.13
C LEU A 49 -3.88 1.82 -9.19
N LEU A 50 -3.46 0.57 -8.98
CA LEU A 50 -2.57 -0.17 -9.87
C LEU A 50 -3.24 -0.58 -11.20
N THR A 51 -4.51 -0.95 -11.15
CA THR A 51 -5.36 -1.23 -12.31
C THR A 51 -5.87 0.08 -12.94
N GLY A 52 -5.53 1.25 -12.41
CA GLY A 52 -5.71 2.55 -13.05
C GLY A 52 -4.75 2.80 -14.23
N ALA A 53 -4.33 1.74 -14.92
CA ALA A 53 -3.73 1.79 -16.24
C ALA A 53 -4.79 1.33 -17.24
N ALA A 54 -5.45 2.32 -17.87
CA ALA A 54 -6.33 2.25 -19.05
C ALA A 54 -7.54 1.31 -18.99
#